data_AF-A0A8T9BQV6-F1
#
_entry.id   AF-A0A8T9BQV6-F1
#
_cell.length_a   1.000
_cell.length_b   1.000
_cell.length_c   1.000
_cell.angle_alpha   90.00
_cell.angle_beta   90.00
_cell.angle_gamma   90.00
#
_symmetry.space_group_name_H-M   'P 1'
#
loop_
_entity.id
_entity.type
_entity.pdbx_description
1 polymer ?
#
loop_
_entity_poly.entity_id
_entity_poly.type
_entity_poly.pdbx_seq_one_letter_code
_entity_poly.pdbx_strand_id
1 'polypeptide(L)'
;MPWLQRTSIKDCLEGLDKEQIQALFSLPKDADSEPELFLILEVMDEILSEAHSWCFDGPECMLTWPRQLALSRFHTATTGKARGFEPKKEPETVKINRQYWKQFLIYYYRVVHGSGHFTTSDKSQRTPADSVQLTDKQANAWAEVIKGVQTQGREVLRDSLSVFYMAVICHEFGGSRYSSPLLSFCAMHSVRPFTKTWKEPGNYNSFLSGLIWVVQLLIFYTSVSLEKAGYKNILDLIKAYCERFLRPETETLISEILGWRLLLFIVFKEVVGSH
;
A
#
# COMPACT_ATOMS: atom_id res chain seq x y z
N MET A 1 -15.74 -10.39 -15.54
CA MET A 1 -14.74 -11.19 -14.80
C MET A 1 -15.27 -11.44 -13.40
N PRO A 2 -15.37 -12.71 -12.93
CA PRO A 2 -16.01 -13.04 -11.64
C PRO A 2 -15.40 -12.31 -10.44
N TRP A 3 -14.08 -12.09 -10.45
CA TRP A 3 -13.40 -11.40 -9.35
C TRP A 3 -13.81 -9.92 -9.23
N LEU A 4 -14.01 -9.20 -10.35
CA LEU A 4 -14.42 -7.79 -10.34
C LEU A 4 -15.80 -7.57 -9.71
N GLN A 5 -16.71 -8.54 -9.88
CA GLN A 5 -18.05 -8.50 -9.27
C GLN A 5 -17.96 -8.75 -7.77
N ARG A 6 -17.17 -9.76 -7.34
CA ARG A 6 -17.02 -10.11 -5.93
C ARG A 6 -16.27 -9.06 -5.11
N THR A 7 -15.30 -8.37 -5.72
CA THR A 7 -14.63 -7.24 -5.06
C THR A 7 -15.46 -5.95 -5.13
N SER A 8 -16.41 -5.84 -6.06
CA SER A 8 -17.12 -4.60 -6.41
C SER A 8 -16.21 -3.50 -6.96
N ILE A 9 -15.02 -3.86 -7.47
CA ILE A 9 -14.09 -2.91 -8.11
C ILE A 9 -14.72 -2.28 -9.35
N LYS A 10 -15.51 -3.07 -10.11
CA LYS A 10 -16.18 -2.57 -11.31
C LYS A 10 -17.11 -1.39 -10.96
N ASP A 11 -17.89 -1.54 -9.89
CA ASP A 11 -18.89 -0.56 -9.48
C ASP A 11 -18.19 0.68 -8.87
N CYS A 12 -17.10 0.47 -8.12
CA CYS A 12 -16.26 1.57 -7.60
C CYS A 12 -15.70 2.48 -8.71
N LEU A 13 -15.42 1.91 -9.88
CA LEU A 13 -14.79 2.62 -11.00
C LEU A 13 -15.78 2.99 -12.10
N GLU A 14 -17.07 2.79 -11.87
CA GLU A 14 -18.09 3.07 -12.86
C GLU A 14 -18.13 4.57 -13.20
N GLY A 15 -18.20 4.87 -14.50
CA GLY A 15 -18.18 6.23 -15.03
C GLY A 15 -16.80 6.90 -15.05
N LEU A 16 -15.82 6.44 -14.28
CA LEU A 16 -14.52 7.11 -14.22
C LEU A 16 -13.75 6.99 -15.53
N ASP A 17 -13.16 8.12 -15.93
CA ASP A 17 -12.31 8.19 -17.12
C ASP A 17 -11.00 7.44 -16.88
N LYS A 18 -10.76 6.40 -17.67
CA LYS A 18 -9.59 5.51 -17.53
C LYS A 18 -8.28 6.20 -17.89
N GLU A 19 -8.33 7.25 -18.72
CA GLU A 19 -7.19 8.07 -19.08
C GLU A 19 -6.72 8.88 -17.86
N GLN A 20 -7.68 9.40 -17.09
CA GLN A 20 -7.40 10.09 -15.84
C GLN A 20 -6.91 9.10 -14.78
N ILE A 21 -7.44 7.86 -14.73
CA ILE A 21 -6.89 6.80 -13.88
C ILE A 21 -5.40 6.53 -14.21
N GLN A 22 -5.02 6.55 -15.49
CA GLN A 22 -3.62 6.36 -15.87
C GLN A 22 -2.71 7.50 -15.37
N ALA A 23 -3.14 8.75 -15.49
CA ALA A 23 -2.34 9.90 -15.10
C ALA A 23 -2.01 9.92 -13.59
N LEU A 24 -2.83 9.26 -12.76
CA LEU A 24 -2.58 9.06 -11.31
C LEU A 24 -1.31 8.30 -10.97
N PHE A 25 -0.83 7.44 -11.87
CA PHE A 25 0.29 6.54 -11.57
C PHE A 25 1.62 6.99 -12.16
N SER A 26 1.62 8.08 -12.92
CA SER A 26 2.81 8.70 -13.48
C SER A 26 3.59 9.41 -12.37
N LEU A 27 4.85 9.02 -12.20
CA LEU A 27 5.81 9.77 -11.37
C LEU A 27 5.88 11.23 -11.85
N PRO A 28 6.11 12.21 -10.94
CA PRO A 28 6.47 13.57 -11.34
C PRO A 28 7.65 13.54 -12.32
N LYS A 29 7.62 14.40 -13.34
CA LYS A 29 8.69 14.44 -14.36
C LYS A 29 9.99 14.98 -13.79
N ASP A 30 9.86 15.99 -12.94
CA ASP A 30 10.94 16.74 -12.32
C ASP A 30 10.45 17.37 -11.01
N ALA A 31 11.39 17.86 -10.20
CA ALA A 31 11.12 18.56 -8.95
C ALA A 31 10.41 19.91 -9.15
N ASP A 32 10.40 20.47 -10.35
CA ASP A 32 9.79 21.77 -10.62
C ASP A 32 8.27 21.66 -10.79
N SER A 33 7.79 20.54 -11.33
CA SER A 33 6.36 20.30 -11.58
C SER A 33 5.53 20.07 -10.30
N GLU A 34 6.01 19.24 -9.38
CA GLU A 34 5.36 18.92 -8.10
C GLU A 34 6.43 18.79 -7.00
N PRO A 35 7.02 19.90 -6.52
CA PRO A 35 8.19 19.87 -5.63
C PRO A 35 7.94 19.13 -4.32
N GLU A 36 6.76 19.33 -3.72
CA GLU A 36 6.40 18.67 -2.46
C GLU A 36 6.29 17.16 -2.63
N LEU A 37 5.57 16.72 -3.66
CA LEU A 37 5.42 15.31 -3.99
C LEU A 37 6.77 14.68 -4.35
N PHE A 38 7.62 15.38 -5.10
CA PHE A 38 8.94 14.89 -5.45
C PHE A 38 9.77 14.57 -4.19
N LEU A 39 9.84 15.51 -3.23
CA LEU A 39 10.57 15.31 -1.99
C LEU A 39 9.97 14.18 -1.13
N ILE A 40 8.64 14.09 -1.03
CA ILE A 40 7.93 12.98 -0.36
C ILE A 40 8.37 11.64 -0.94
N LEU A 41 8.43 11.53 -2.27
CA LEU A 41 8.78 10.30 -2.98
C LEU A 41 10.26 9.93 -2.85
N GLU A 42 11.16 10.91 -2.74
CA GLU A 42 12.58 10.67 -2.45
C GLU A 42 12.77 10.14 -1.03
N VAL A 43 12.21 10.82 -0.02
CA VAL A 43 12.33 10.37 1.38
C VAL A 43 11.70 9.00 1.58
N MET A 44 10.57 8.71 0.92
CA MET A 44 9.97 7.38 0.95
C MET A 44 10.90 6.31 0.35
N ASP A 45 11.61 6.61 -0.74
CA ASP A 45 12.54 5.65 -1.34
C ASP A 45 13.74 5.37 -0.41
N GLU A 46 14.19 6.38 0.34
CA GLU A 46 15.22 6.22 1.37
C GLU A 46 14.74 5.36 2.54
N ILE A 47 13.52 5.58 3.02
CA ILE A 47 12.91 4.72 4.06
C ILE A 47 12.87 3.26 3.58
N LEU A 48 12.38 3.01 2.37
CA LEU A 48 12.27 1.64 1.83
C LEU A 48 13.66 1.02 1.57
N SER A 49 14.63 1.82 1.13
CA SER A 49 16.01 1.40 0.94
C SER A 49 16.68 1.00 2.24
N GLU A 50 16.56 1.83 3.26
CA GLU A 50 17.12 1.56 4.59
C GLU A 50 16.47 0.32 5.21
N ALA A 51 15.13 0.25 5.21
CA ALA A 51 14.38 -0.89 5.73
C ALA A 51 14.80 -2.20 5.07
N HIS A 52 14.97 -2.19 3.75
CA HIS A 52 15.39 -3.35 2.99
C HIS A 52 16.83 -3.73 3.28
N SER A 53 17.72 -2.74 3.51
CA SER A 53 19.11 -2.99 3.87
C SER A 53 19.25 -3.74 5.20
N TRP A 54 18.38 -3.43 6.18
CA TRP A 54 18.33 -4.11 7.48
C TRP A 54 17.85 -5.56 7.41
N CYS A 55 17.38 -6.02 6.24
CA CYS A 55 16.92 -7.38 6.02
C CYS A 55 18.04 -8.38 5.69
N PHE A 56 19.25 -7.89 5.38
CA PHE A 56 20.35 -8.72 4.88
C PHE A 56 21.47 -8.85 5.91
N ASP A 57 22.19 -9.97 5.84
CA ASP A 57 23.28 -10.30 6.76
C ASP A 57 24.33 -9.18 6.84
N GLY A 58 24.79 -8.89 8.06
CA GLY A 58 25.72 -7.81 8.33
C GLY A 58 25.55 -7.25 9.74
N PRO A 59 26.42 -6.31 10.17
CA PRO A 59 26.35 -5.70 11.50
C PRO A 59 25.04 -4.93 11.75
N GLU A 60 24.41 -4.43 10.67
CA GLU A 60 23.14 -3.70 10.69
C GLU A 60 21.92 -4.60 10.46
N CYS A 61 22.10 -5.93 10.38
CA CYS A 61 20.99 -6.86 10.15
C CYS A 61 20.04 -6.86 11.35
N MET A 62 18.80 -6.43 11.13
CA MET A 62 17.75 -6.44 12.14
C MET A 62 16.68 -7.51 11.86
N LEU A 63 16.77 -8.27 10.76
CA LEU A 63 15.74 -9.23 10.39
C LEU A 63 16.09 -10.67 10.82
N THR A 64 15.72 -11.02 12.04
CA THR A 64 15.87 -12.39 12.55
C THR A 64 14.74 -13.32 12.08
N TRP A 65 14.96 -14.64 12.13
CA TRP A 65 13.94 -15.62 11.76
C TRP A 65 12.60 -15.47 12.50
N PRO A 66 12.55 -15.24 13.85
CA PRO A 66 11.29 -14.94 14.53
C PRO A 66 10.56 -13.70 13.99
N ARG A 67 11.32 -12.65 13.61
CA ARG A 67 10.75 -11.43 13.01
C ARG A 67 10.18 -11.73 11.62
N GLN A 68 10.88 -12.54 10.80
CA GLN A 68 10.36 -13.01 9.51
C GLN A 68 9.05 -13.79 9.66
N LEU A 69 8.99 -14.73 10.60
CA LEU A 69 7.78 -15.50 10.85
C LEU A 69 6.63 -14.59 11.29
N ALA A 70 6.88 -13.67 12.22
CA ALA A 70 5.87 -12.74 12.71
C ALA A 70 5.30 -11.85 11.60
N LEU A 71 6.16 -11.35 10.69
CA LEU A 71 5.74 -10.54 9.54
C LEU A 71 4.82 -11.29 8.57
N SER A 72 4.88 -12.63 8.51
CA SER A 72 4.08 -13.46 7.59
C SER A 72 2.95 -14.25 8.26
N ARG A 73 2.64 -13.98 9.54
CA ARG A 73 1.63 -14.72 10.33
C ARG A 73 0.17 -14.61 9.84
N PHE A 74 -0.10 -13.82 8.79
CA PHE A 74 -1.40 -13.77 8.12
C PHE A 74 -1.71 -14.96 7.22
N HIS A 75 -0.73 -15.81 6.92
CA HIS A 75 -0.99 -17.10 6.31
C HIS A 75 -1.54 -18.00 7.42
N THR A 76 -2.86 -18.00 7.60
CA THR A 76 -3.53 -19.05 8.38
C THR A 76 -3.03 -20.41 7.91
N ALA A 77 -2.91 -21.36 8.83
CA ALA A 77 -2.40 -22.71 8.59
C ALA A 77 -3.30 -23.57 7.68
N THR A 78 -3.72 -23.06 6.52
CA THR A 78 -4.29 -23.83 5.43
C THR A 78 -3.13 -24.55 4.72
N THR A 79 -2.76 -25.70 5.29
CA THR A 79 -2.06 -26.82 4.63
C THR A 79 -0.63 -26.56 4.11
N GLY A 80 0.23 -25.87 4.87
CA GLY A 80 1.64 -25.72 4.51
C GLY A 80 2.56 -25.36 5.67
N LYS A 81 3.87 -25.60 5.50
CA LYS A 81 4.92 -25.13 6.42
C LYS A 81 4.82 -23.61 6.56
N ALA A 82 4.93 -23.09 7.79
CA ALA A 82 5.00 -21.66 8.03
C ALA A 82 6.11 -21.02 7.18
N ARG A 83 5.76 -20.04 6.36
CA ARG A 83 6.71 -19.28 5.54
C ARG A 83 6.95 -17.93 6.19
N GLY A 84 8.22 -17.59 6.44
CA GLY A 84 8.61 -16.27 6.89
C GLY A 84 8.45 -15.22 5.79
N PHE A 85 8.56 -13.95 6.16
CA PHE A 85 8.74 -12.85 5.21
C PHE A 85 10.02 -13.07 4.41
N GLU A 86 9.93 -13.02 3.09
CA GLU A 86 11.06 -13.22 2.19
C GLU A 86 11.53 -11.87 1.62
N PRO A 87 12.59 -11.26 2.20
CA PRO A 87 13.11 -9.97 1.75
C PRO A 87 13.93 -10.10 0.46
N LYS A 88 14.48 -11.29 0.19
CA LYS A 88 15.29 -11.56 -1.00
C LYS A 88 14.37 -11.75 -2.20
N LYS A 89 14.47 -10.84 -3.16
CA LYS A 89 13.75 -10.88 -4.43
C LYS A 89 14.69 -10.43 -5.54
N GLU A 90 14.33 -10.74 -6.78
CA GLU A 90 15.02 -10.19 -7.94
C GLU A 90 15.03 -8.65 -7.86
N PRO A 91 16.15 -7.98 -8.21
CA PRO A 91 16.26 -6.52 -8.09
C PRO A 91 15.12 -5.76 -8.76
N GLU A 92 14.70 -6.21 -9.95
CA GLU A 92 13.57 -5.59 -10.66
C GLU A 92 12.24 -5.79 -9.91
N THR A 93 12.05 -6.91 -9.23
CA THR A 93 10.86 -7.14 -8.40
C THR A 93 10.84 -6.20 -7.18
N VAL A 94 12.00 -5.97 -6.55
CA VAL A 94 12.12 -5.01 -5.44
C VAL A 94 11.75 -3.62 -5.93
N LYS A 95 12.31 -3.18 -7.06
CA LYS A 95 12.03 -1.89 -7.67
C LYS A 95 10.53 -1.72 -7.98
N ILE A 96 9.91 -2.71 -8.62
CA ILE A 96 8.48 -2.71 -8.92
C ILE A 96 7.63 -2.62 -7.65
N ASN A 97 7.96 -3.42 -6.61
CA ASN A 97 7.20 -3.40 -5.37
C ASN A 97 7.26 -2.02 -4.68
N ARG A 98 8.46 -1.43 -4.56
CA ARG A 98 8.62 -0.08 -4.00
C ARG A 98 7.87 0.98 -4.82
N GLN A 99 7.88 0.84 -6.15
CA GLN A 99 7.13 1.72 -7.04
C GLN A 99 5.62 1.70 -6.76
N TYR A 100 5.03 0.56 -6.37
CA TYR A 100 3.61 0.52 -6.00
C TYR A 100 3.27 1.42 -4.81
N TRP A 101 4.15 1.49 -3.80
CA TRP A 101 3.92 2.37 -2.66
C TRP A 101 4.12 3.85 -3.03
N LYS A 102 5.11 4.15 -3.89
CA LYS A 102 5.28 5.49 -4.46
C LYS A 102 4.04 5.92 -5.26
N GLN A 103 3.47 5.01 -6.06
CA GLN A 103 2.21 5.25 -6.77
C GLN A 103 1.04 5.49 -5.83
N PHE A 104 0.99 4.81 -4.68
CA PHE A 104 -0.01 5.10 -3.66
C PHE A 104 0.15 6.52 -3.10
N LEU A 105 1.38 6.97 -2.79
CA LEU A 105 1.62 8.34 -2.32
C LEU A 105 1.24 9.40 -3.37
N ILE A 106 1.51 9.13 -4.66
CA ILE A 106 1.08 10.00 -5.75
C ILE A 106 -0.44 10.08 -5.81
N TYR A 107 -1.11 8.93 -5.76
CA TYR A 107 -2.57 8.86 -5.73
C TYR A 107 -3.12 9.66 -4.53
N TYR A 108 -2.56 9.46 -3.34
CA TYR A 108 -2.99 10.17 -2.14
C TYR A 108 -2.78 11.68 -2.31
N TYR A 109 -1.61 12.11 -2.74
CA TYR A 109 -1.29 13.52 -2.96
C TYR A 109 -2.21 14.17 -3.98
N ARG A 110 -2.44 13.55 -5.15
CA ARG A 110 -3.20 14.17 -6.26
C ARG A 110 -4.72 14.07 -6.10
N VAL A 111 -5.22 12.98 -5.49
CA VAL A 111 -6.66 12.69 -5.41
C VAL A 111 -7.23 13.01 -4.05
N VAL A 112 -6.55 12.58 -2.99
CA VAL A 112 -7.07 12.69 -1.63
C VAL A 112 -6.74 14.05 -1.04
N HIS A 113 -5.51 14.54 -1.26
CA HIS A 113 -5.07 15.86 -0.79
C HIS A 113 -5.34 16.98 -1.80
N GLY A 114 -4.92 16.82 -3.05
CA GLY A 114 -4.95 17.84 -4.10
C GLY A 114 -6.34 18.17 -4.66
N SER A 115 -7.40 17.59 -4.11
CA SER A 115 -8.82 17.87 -4.37
C SER A 115 -9.32 17.87 -5.83
N GLY A 116 -8.57 17.35 -6.82
CA GLY A 116 -9.06 17.49 -8.20
C GLY A 116 -8.24 16.87 -9.32
N HIS A 117 -7.84 15.60 -9.23
CA HIS A 117 -7.29 14.92 -10.42
C HIS A 117 -8.37 14.52 -11.44
N PHE A 118 -9.59 14.25 -10.97
CA PHE A 118 -10.68 13.83 -11.84
C PHE A 118 -11.56 15.02 -12.25
N THR A 119 -11.68 15.24 -13.54
CA THR A 119 -12.64 16.15 -14.15
C THR A 119 -13.87 15.34 -14.55
N THR A 120 -15.04 15.70 -14.01
CA THR A 120 -16.31 15.07 -14.38
C THR A 120 -17.08 16.00 -15.34
N SER A 121 -17.58 15.44 -16.43
CA SER A 121 -18.52 16.14 -17.32
C SER A 121 -19.95 16.14 -16.73
N ASP A 122 -20.24 15.18 -15.87
CA ASP A 122 -21.48 15.04 -15.11
C ASP A 122 -21.26 15.42 -13.64
N LYS A 123 -21.99 16.44 -13.17
CA LYS A 123 -21.91 16.92 -11.77
C LYS A 123 -22.46 15.90 -10.75
N SER A 124 -23.23 14.90 -11.20
CA SER A 124 -23.75 13.83 -10.34
C SER A 124 -22.76 12.67 -10.18
N GLN A 125 -21.70 12.62 -10.98
CA GLN A 125 -20.70 11.58 -10.92
C GLN A 125 -19.78 11.79 -9.71
N ARG A 126 -19.76 10.81 -8.79
CA ARG A 126 -18.81 10.80 -7.67
C ARG A 126 -17.40 10.49 -8.16
N THR A 127 -16.46 11.33 -7.76
CA THR A 127 -15.04 11.04 -7.89
C THR A 127 -14.55 10.21 -6.70
N PRO A 128 -13.36 9.61 -6.78
CA PRO A 128 -12.74 8.96 -5.63
C PRO A 128 -12.50 9.92 -4.46
N ALA A 129 -12.20 11.20 -4.76
CA ALA A 129 -12.03 12.22 -3.73
C ALA A 129 -13.32 12.42 -2.91
N ASP A 130 -14.49 12.35 -3.57
CA ASP A 130 -15.80 12.45 -2.90
C ASP A 130 -16.16 11.23 -2.04
N SER A 131 -15.52 10.09 -2.33
CA SER A 131 -15.83 8.81 -1.69
C SER A 131 -14.90 8.49 -0.53
N VAL A 132 -13.66 9.01 -0.58
CA VAL A 132 -12.65 8.78 0.46
C VAL A 132 -13.06 9.44 1.77
N GLN A 133 -12.97 8.69 2.86
CA GLN A 133 -13.24 9.17 4.21
C GLN A 133 -11.99 8.97 5.05
N LEU A 134 -11.32 10.08 5.36
CA LEU A 134 -10.14 10.06 6.22
C LEU A 134 -10.54 10.03 7.69
N THR A 135 -9.82 9.23 8.47
CA THR A 135 -9.82 9.39 9.92
C THR A 135 -9.01 10.61 10.33
N ASP A 136 -9.30 11.18 11.51
CA ASP A 136 -8.52 12.28 12.08
C ASP A 136 -7.02 11.93 12.15
N LYS A 137 -6.69 10.67 12.46
CA LYS A 137 -5.31 10.20 12.49
C LYS A 137 -4.62 10.28 11.13
N GLN A 138 -5.31 9.88 10.06
CA GLN A 138 -4.77 9.94 8.70
C GLN A 138 -4.63 11.39 8.23
N ALA A 139 -5.64 12.22 8.46
CA ALA A 139 -5.63 13.64 8.09
C ALA A 139 -4.51 14.41 8.83
N ASN A 140 -4.41 14.22 10.14
CA ASN A 140 -3.36 14.88 10.95
C ASN A 140 -1.96 14.40 10.57
N ALA A 141 -1.78 13.08 10.35
CA ALA A 141 -0.47 12.56 9.94
C ALA A 141 -0.04 13.10 8.57
N TRP A 142 -0.97 13.24 7.63
CA TRP A 142 -0.67 13.84 6.33
C TRP A 142 -0.37 15.35 6.44
N ALA A 143 -1.08 16.07 7.30
CA ALA A 143 -0.79 17.49 7.55
C ALA A 143 0.64 17.71 8.05
N GLU A 144 1.13 16.85 8.95
CA GLU A 144 2.53 16.89 9.40
C GLU A 144 3.51 16.47 8.29
N VAL A 145 3.15 15.57 7.37
CA VAL A 145 3.96 15.29 6.17
C VAL A 145 4.15 16.56 5.33
N ILE A 146 3.07 17.29 5.01
CA ILE A 146 3.13 18.53 4.23
C ILE A 146 3.95 19.60 4.94
N LYS A 147 3.74 19.78 6.25
CA LYS A 147 4.54 20.70 7.07
C LYS A 147 6.02 20.33 7.11
N GLY A 148 6.31 19.03 7.18
CA GLY A 148 7.66 18.46 7.13
C GLY A 148 8.39 18.83 5.84
N VAL A 149 7.72 18.68 4.70
CA VAL A 149 8.20 19.11 3.38
C VAL A 149 8.49 20.61 3.34
N GLN A 150 7.57 21.42 3.88
CA GLN A 150 7.62 22.88 3.71
C GLN A 150 8.60 23.58 4.68
N THR A 151 8.73 23.11 5.92
CA THR A 151 9.33 23.93 6.98
C THR A 151 10.27 23.21 7.96
N GLN A 152 10.26 21.88 8.03
CA GLN A 152 10.91 21.16 9.15
C GLN A 152 12.06 20.23 8.72
N GLY A 153 12.33 20.13 7.41
CA GLY A 153 13.46 19.39 6.88
C GLY A 153 13.24 17.88 6.79
N ARG A 154 14.27 17.19 6.30
CA ARG A 154 14.19 15.81 5.82
C ARG A 154 13.91 14.77 6.91
N GLU A 155 14.53 14.92 8.08
CA GLU A 155 14.32 14.00 9.22
C GLU A 155 12.88 14.09 9.76
N VAL A 156 12.33 15.30 9.87
CA VAL A 156 10.94 15.47 10.33
C VAL A 156 9.94 14.95 9.30
N LEU A 157 10.23 15.12 8.01
CA LEU A 157 9.46 14.51 6.94
C LEU A 157 9.51 12.97 7.01
N ARG A 158 10.68 12.39 7.31
CA ARG A 158 10.85 10.95 7.49
C ARG A 158 9.97 10.43 8.62
N ASP A 159 10.01 11.07 9.79
CA ASP A 159 9.18 10.70 10.94
C ASP A 159 7.68 10.86 10.65
N SER A 160 7.31 11.96 9.98
CA SER A 160 5.91 12.23 9.61
C SER A 160 5.38 11.20 8.61
N LEU A 161 6.20 10.79 7.63
CA LEU A 161 5.86 9.70 6.71
C LEU A 161 5.68 8.38 7.47
N SER A 162 6.51 8.13 8.49
CA SER A 162 6.38 6.97 9.37
C SER A 162 5.06 6.91 10.11
N VAL A 163 4.63 8.02 10.68
CA VAL A 163 3.31 8.11 11.30
C VAL A 163 2.20 7.94 10.26
N PHE A 164 2.35 8.56 9.09
CA PHE A 164 1.34 8.53 8.04
C PHE A 164 1.10 7.13 7.47
N TYR A 165 2.13 6.41 7.00
CA TYR A 165 1.89 5.08 6.43
C TYR A 165 1.37 4.10 7.49
N MET A 166 1.73 4.26 8.77
CA MET A 166 1.14 3.44 9.84
C MET A 166 -0.32 3.81 10.09
N ALA A 167 -0.70 5.09 10.03
CA ALA A 167 -2.11 5.50 10.10
C ALA A 167 -2.92 4.97 8.90
N VAL A 168 -2.30 4.82 7.74
CA VAL A 168 -2.91 4.17 6.57
C VAL A 168 -3.01 2.66 6.76
N ILE A 169 -1.95 1.97 7.17
CA ILE A 169 -1.90 0.50 7.30
C ILE A 169 -2.75 -0.02 8.46
N CYS A 170 -2.79 0.73 9.57
CA CYS A 170 -3.49 0.35 10.80
C CYS A 170 -4.91 0.96 10.86
N HIS A 171 -5.66 0.82 9.76
CA HIS A 171 -7.01 1.34 9.64
C HIS A 171 -8.05 0.20 9.53
N GLU A 172 -9.16 0.38 10.25
CA GLU A 172 -10.36 -0.45 10.21
C GLU A 172 -11.42 0.36 9.44
N PHE A 173 -11.86 -0.10 8.27
CA PHE A 173 -12.64 0.72 7.32
C PHE A 173 -14.16 0.65 7.54
N GLY A 174 -14.63 -0.07 8.57
CA GLY A 174 -16.02 -0.02 9.04
C GLY A 174 -17.09 -0.38 8.00
N GLY A 175 -16.75 -1.18 6.98
CA GLY A 175 -17.68 -1.71 5.98
C GLY A 175 -17.75 -0.96 4.64
N SER A 176 -17.33 0.30 4.56
CA SER A 176 -17.23 1.02 3.27
C SER A 176 -15.83 0.83 2.67
N ARG A 177 -15.61 -0.27 1.95
CA ARG A 177 -14.27 -0.63 1.44
C ARG A 177 -13.57 0.52 0.72
N TYR A 178 -14.25 1.17 -0.22
CA TYR A 178 -13.65 2.17 -1.10
C TYR A 178 -13.62 3.59 -0.54
N SER A 179 -14.08 3.80 0.69
CA SER A 179 -13.77 5.04 1.41
C SER A 179 -12.32 5.04 1.93
N SER A 180 -11.68 3.87 2.03
CA SER A 180 -10.26 3.76 2.34
C SER A 180 -9.40 4.23 1.15
N PRO A 181 -8.47 5.18 1.35
CA PRO A 181 -7.54 5.61 0.31
C PRO A 181 -6.76 4.46 -0.33
N LEU A 182 -6.31 3.48 0.46
CA LEU A 182 -5.50 2.38 -0.07
C LEU A 182 -6.34 1.37 -0.87
N LEU A 183 -7.57 1.08 -0.44
CA LEU A 183 -8.45 0.18 -1.19
C LEU A 183 -8.96 0.84 -2.48
N SER A 184 -9.24 2.14 -2.44
CA SER A 184 -9.55 2.93 -3.65
C SER A 184 -8.38 2.96 -4.62
N PHE A 185 -7.16 3.18 -4.13
CA PHE A 185 -5.93 3.04 -4.92
C PHE A 185 -5.79 1.64 -5.55
N CYS A 186 -5.99 0.58 -4.77
CA CYS A 186 -5.94 -0.79 -5.27
C CYS A 186 -6.99 -1.04 -6.36
N ALA A 187 -8.21 -0.48 -6.22
CA ALA A 187 -9.24 -0.55 -7.25
C ALA A 187 -8.75 0.10 -8.54
N MET A 188 -8.23 1.33 -8.46
CA MET A 188 -7.68 2.06 -9.62
C MET A 188 -6.57 1.29 -10.32
N HIS A 189 -5.68 0.65 -9.54
CA HIS A 189 -4.58 -0.16 -10.09
C HIS A 189 -5.07 -1.42 -10.82
N SER A 190 -6.33 -1.81 -10.67
CA SER A 190 -6.91 -2.93 -11.43
C SER A 190 -7.02 -2.66 -12.93
N VAL A 191 -6.92 -1.40 -13.37
CA VAL A 191 -6.99 -0.99 -14.77
C VAL A 191 -5.59 -1.00 -15.39
N ARG A 192 -5.48 -1.51 -16.62
CA ARG A 192 -4.26 -1.41 -17.43
C ARG A 192 -4.19 -0.01 -18.05
N PRO A 193 -3.15 0.78 -17.79
CA PRO A 193 -3.04 2.15 -18.31
C PRO A 193 -3.15 2.23 -19.83
N PHE A 194 -2.38 1.42 -20.57
CA PHE A 194 -2.28 1.55 -22.02
C PHE A 194 -3.47 1.00 -22.80
N THR A 195 -4.05 -0.11 -22.35
CA THR A 195 -5.11 -0.80 -23.07
C THR A 195 -6.51 -0.42 -22.59
N LYS A 196 -6.62 0.32 -21.46
CA LYS A 196 -7.90 0.69 -20.82
C LYS A 196 -8.78 -0.52 -20.50
N THR A 197 -8.16 -1.70 -20.36
CA THR A 197 -8.81 -2.96 -19.99
C THR A 197 -8.46 -3.33 -18.56
N TRP A 198 -9.19 -4.28 -17.99
CA TRP A 198 -8.88 -4.81 -16.67
C TRP A 198 -7.58 -5.64 -16.70
N LYS A 199 -6.82 -5.64 -15.61
CA LYS A 199 -5.69 -6.56 -15.43
C LYS A 199 -6.21 -8.00 -15.36
N GLU A 200 -5.40 -8.94 -15.84
CA GLU A 200 -5.69 -10.37 -15.62
C GLU A 200 -5.55 -10.70 -14.14
N PRO A 201 -6.29 -11.72 -13.63
CA PRO A 201 -6.24 -12.08 -12.22
C PRO A 201 -4.82 -12.30 -11.68
N GLY A 202 -3.96 -12.99 -12.46
CA GLY A 202 -2.57 -13.21 -12.10
C GLY A 202 -1.76 -11.91 -11.97
N ASN A 203 -1.89 -11.00 -12.94
CA ASN A 203 -1.16 -9.72 -12.92
C ASN A 203 -1.62 -8.81 -11.78
N TYR A 204 -2.93 -8.78 -11.48
CA TYR A 204 -3.45 -8.02 -10.36
C TYR A 204 -3.04 -8.65 -9.01
N ASN A 205 -3.04 -9.98 -8.90
CA ASN A 205 -2.57 -10.69 -7.72
C ASN A 205 -1.07 -10.43 -7.45
N SER A 206 -0.24 -10.33 -8.50
CA SER A 206 1.17 -9.94 -8.38
C SER A 206 1.33 -8.52 -7.82
N PHE A 207 0.50 -7.57 -8.27
CA PHE A 207 0.46 -6.22 -7.71
C PHE A 207 0.12 -6.24 -6.20
N LEU A 208 -0.98 -6.90 -5.81
CA LEU A 208 -1.39 -6.99 -4.40
C LEU A 208 -0.33 -7.69 -3.54
N SER A 209 0.35 -8.71 -4.08
CA SER A 209 1.45 -9.39 -3.40
C SER A 209 2.65 -8.46 -3.18
N GLY A 210 2.98 -7.64 -4.18
CA GLY A 210 4.02 -6.62 -4.06
C GLY A 210 3.68 -5.54 -3.04
N LEU A 211 2.42 -5.12 -2.99
CA LEU A 211 1.95 -4.14 -2.01
C LEU A 211 2.02 -4.68 -0.57
N ILE A 212 1.58 -5.93 -0.33
CA ILE A 212 1.72 -6.58 0.98
C ILE A 212 3.19 -6.68 1.38
N TRP A 213 4.07 -7.02 0.44
CA TRP A 213 5.51 -7.10 0.71
C TRP A 213 6.07 -5.75 1.20
N VAL A 214 5.65 -4.63 0.60
CA VAL A 214 6.02 -3.30 1.08
C VAL A 214 5.42 -2.99 2.45
N VAL A 215 4.16 -3.34 2.70
CA VAL A 215 3.52 -3.17 4.02
C VAL A 215 4.28 -3.92 5.11
N GLN A 216 4.70 -5.16 4.85
CA GLN A 216 5.55 -5.92 5.76
C GLN A 216 6.87 -5.20 6.03
N LEU A 217 7.50 -4.64 4.98
CA LEU A 217 8.73 -3.88 5.10
C LEU A 217 8.56 -2.59 5.92
N LEU A 218 7.44 -1.89 5.78
CA LEU A 218 7.12 -0.66 6.53
C LEU A 218 6.81 -0.92 8.00
N ILE A 219 6.11 -2.03 8.30
CA ILE A 219 5.90 -2.48 9.69
C ILE A 219 7.25 -2.83 10.32
N PHE A 220 8.11 -3.54 9.60
CA PHE A 220 9.46 -3.86 10.06
C PHE A 220 10.28 -2.60 10.34
N TYR A 221 10.33 -1.67 9.39
CA TYR A 221 11.02 -0.39 9.53
C TYR A 221 10.55 0.37 10.78
N THR A 222 9.23 0.54 10.94
CA THR A 222 8.66 1.24 12.10
C THR A 222 9.03 0.56 13.41
N SER A 223 9.02 -0.77 13.42
CA SER A 223 9.36 -1.54 14.61
C SER A 223 10.83 -1.36 14.99
N VAL A 224 11.74 -1.30 14.01
CA VAL A 224 13.16 -1.00 14.23
C VAL A 224 13.34 0.44 14.73
N SER A 225 12.70 1.43 14.10
CA SER A 225 12.82 2.84 14.50
C SER A 225 12.30 3.07 15.93
N LEU A 226 11.19 2.44 16.31
CA LEU A 226 10.65 2.52 17.67
C LEU A 226 11.54 1.82 18.71
N GLU A 227 12.20 0.71 18.36
CA GLU A 227 13.17 0.08 19.26
C GLU A 227 14.41 0.97 19.44
N LYS A 228 14.94 1.54 18.35
CA LYS A 228 16.06 2.50 18.39
C LYS A 228 15.75 3.73 19.25
N ALA A 229 14.48 4.16 19.29
CA ALA A 229 14.01 5.24 20.16
C ALA A 229 13.65 4.79 21.60
N GLY A 230 13.91 3.53 21.96
CA GLY A 230 13.78 3.03 23.34
C GLY A 230 12.37 2.62 23.78
N TYR A 231 11.41 2.45 22.85
CA TYR A 231 10.02 2.19 23.20
C TYR A 231 9.71 0.72 23.54
N LYS A 232 9.85 -0.20 22.57
CA LYS A 232 9.52 -1.63 22.71
C LYS A 232 10.40 -2.46 21.80
N ASN A 233 10.57 -3.75 22.12
CA ASN A 233 11.33 -4.66 21.27
C ASN A 233 10.66 -4.85 19.90
N ILE A 234 11.48 -4.95 18.84
CA ILE A 234 11.00 -5.10 17.45
C ILE A 234 10.00 -6.25 17.30
N LEU A 235 10.27 -7.42 17.90
CA LEU A 235 9.44 -8.61 17.67
C LEU A 235 8.02 -8.42 18.24
N ASP A 236 7.90 -7.77 19.38
CA ASP A 236 6.60 -7.53 20.03
C ASP A 236 5.79 -6.47 19.27
N LEU A 237 6.46 -5.45 18.74
CA LEU A 237 5.84 -4.46 17.84
C LEU A 237 5.31 -5.11 16.56
N ILE A 238 6.12 -5.94 15.89
CA ILE A 238 5.71 -6.66 14.68
C ILE A 238 4.48 -7.54 14.99
N LYS A 239 4.51 -8.33 16.07
CA LYS A 239 3.36 -9.17 16.46
C LYS A 239 2.13 -8.32 16.70
N ALA A 240 2.24 -7.22 17.45
CA ALA A 240 1.10 -6.35 17.75
C ALA A 240 0.46 -5.79 16.47
N TYR A 241 1.26 -5.32 15.51
CA TYR A 241 0.74 -4.84 14.23
C TYR A 241 0.17 -5.95 13.37
N CYS A 242 0.92 -7.03 13.16
CA CYS A 242 0.50 -8.11 12.27
C CYS A 242 -0.72 -8.87 12.80
N GLU A 243 -0.79 -9.15 14.10
CA GLU A 243 -1.91 -9.92 14.67
C GLU A 243 -3.22 -9.13 14.67
N ARG A 244 -3.15 -7.80 14.71
CA ARG A 244 -4.33 -6.94 14.66
C ARG A 244 -4.75 -6.58 13.23
N PHE A 245 -3.79 -6.20 12.39
CA PHE A 245 -4.07 -5.58 11.09
C PHE A 245 -3.76 -6.44 9.88
N LEU A 246 -3.02 -7.53 10.05
CA LEU A 246 -2.69 -8.46 8.96
C LEU A 246 -3.25 -9.83 9.34
N ARG A 247 -4.58 -9.96 9.39
CA ARG A 247 -5.25 -11.26 9.59
C ARG A 247 -6.49 -11.36 8.71
N PRO A 248 -6.68 -12.44 7.93
CA PRO A 248 -7.83 -12.56 7.03
C PRO A 248 -9.19 -12.39 7.72
N GLU A 249 -9.27 -12.65 9.02
CA GLU A 249 -10.52 -12.64 9.80
C GLU A 249 -10.88 -11.25 10.37
N THR A 250 -10.11 -10.20 10.11
CA THR A 250 -10.37 -8.85 10.63
C THR A 250 -10.92 -7.90 9.57
N GLU A 251 -11.70 -6.90 9.97
CA GLU A 251 -12.25 -5.87 9.08
C GLU A 251 -11.24 -4.74 8.80
N THR A 252 -10.02 -5.12 8.43
CA THR A 252 -8.93 -4.20 8.16
C THR A 252 -8.57 -4.20 6.68
N LEU A 253 -7.95 -3.11 6.21
CA LEU A 253 -7.61 -2.97 4.79
C LEU A 253 -6.69 -4.08 4.26
N ILE A 254 -5.71 -4.54 5.05
CA ILE A 254 -4.79 -5.60 4.57
C ILE A 254 -5.51 -6.94 4.53
N SER A 255 -6.45 -7.19 5.45
CA SER A 255 -7.32 -8.37 5.43
C SER A 255 -8.17 -8.42 4.16
N GLU A 256 -8.76 -7.29 3.75
CA GLU A 256 -9.51 -7.19 2.50
C GLU A 256 -8.61 -7.47 1.27
N ILE A 257 -7.40 -6.89 1.24
CA ILE A 257 -6.41 -7.16 0.19
C ILE A 257 -6.01 -8.64 0.16
N LEU A 258 -5.81 -9.27 1.32
CA LEU A 258 -5.53 -10.70 1.43
C LEU A 258 -6.70 -11.55 0.90
N GLY A 259 -7.94 -11.17 1.22
CA GLY A 259 -9.15 -11.79 0.69
C GLY A 259 -9.23 -11.70 -0.83
N TRP A 260 -8.93 -10.53 -1.40
CA TRP A 260 -8.87 -10.34 -2.86
C TRP A 260 -7.82 -11.24 -3.50
N ARG A 261 -6.64 -11.40 -2.89
CA ARG A 261 -5.60 -12.29 -3.41
C ARG A 261 -6.04 -13.76 -3.44
N LEU A 262 -6.70 -14.23 -2.38
CA LEU A 262 -7.24 -15.59 -2.32
C LEU A 262 -8.29 -15.80 -3.41
N LEU A 263 -9.21 -14.84 -3.59
CA LEU A 263 -10.20 -14.87 -4.65
C LEU A 263 -9.55 -14.92 -6.04
N LEU A 264 -8.57 -14.06 -6.31
CA LEU A 264 -7.86 -14.01 -7.59
C LEU A 264 -7.13 -15.32 -7.88
N PHE A 265 -6.55 -15.95 -6.86
CA PHE A 265 -5.90 -17.25 -6.99
C PHE A 265 -6.89 -18.37 -7.35
N ILE A 266 -8.07 -18.40 -6.73
CA ILE A 266 -9.14 -19.35 -7.06
C ILE A 266 -9.60 -19.16 -8.50
N VAL A 267 -9.94 -17.92 -8.88
CA VAL A 267 -10.39 -17.58 -10.24
C VAL A 267 -9.33 -17.93 -11.28
N PHE A 268 -8.05 -17.67 -10.99
CA PHE A 268 -6.95 -18.04 -11.89
C PHE A 268 -6.85 -19.56 -12.07
N LYS A 269 -6.98 -20.35 -11.00
CA LYS A 269 -6.95 -21.82 -11.07
C LYS A 269 -8.12 -22.38 -11.85
N GLU A 270 -9.33 -21.84 -11.68
CA GLU A 270 -10.52 -22.26 -12.43
C GLU A 270 -10.34 -22.01 -13.93
N VAL A 271 -9.75 -20.87 -14.32
CA VAL A 271 -9.48 -20.55 -15.73
C VAL A 271 -8.40 -21.46 -16.32
N VAL A 272 -7.31 -21.71 -15.60
CA VAL A 272 -6.20 -22.55 -16.09
C VAL A 272 -6.52 -24.04 -16.08
N GLY A 273 -7.29 -24.53 -15.10
CA GLY A 273 -7.69 -25.93 -15.00
C GLY A 273 -8.85 -26.34 -15.90
N SER A 274 -9.43 -25.38 -16.64
CA SER A 274 -10.49 -25.62 -17.64
C SER A 274 -9.94 -25.74 -19.07
N HIS A 275 -8.60 -25.79 -19.22
CA HIS A 275 -7.87 -26.06 -20.46
C HIS A 275 -7.17 -27.42 -20.37
#